data_AF-A0A9P5GGU3-F1
#
_entry.id   AF-A0A9P5GGU3-F1
#
_cell.length_a   1.000
_cell.length_b   1.000
_cell.length_c   1.000
_cell.angle_alpha   90.00
_cell.angle_beta   90.00
_cell.angle_gamma   90.00
#
_symmetry.space_group_name_H-M   'P 1'
#
loop_
_entity.id
_entity.type
_entity.pdbx_description
1 polymer ?
#
loop_
_entity_poly.entity_id
_entity_poly.type
_entity_poly.pdbx_seq_one_letter_code
_entity_poly.pdbx_strand_id
1 'polypeptide(L)'
;MSGFEVGGVVLDALPLIITAVDKYKATAGILKNFRHKESHIQKLIQALENQKFCVESELVIVWNGAFSKEDFAPIPPTSNDFKSLMVALAIQKHLGPGYQHFIAALSRCEEALVEIATHLHGLASDGQGLSVLIQANPPQPNESYEFT
;
A
#
# COMPACT_ATOMS: atom_id res chain seq x y z
N MET A 1 13.76 -1.87 -8.29
CA MET A 1 13.62 -1.90 -6.83
C MET A 1 14.23 -3.19 -6.34
N SER A 2 14.95 -3.16 -5.21
CA SER A 2 15.24 -4.39 -4.49
C SER A 2 13.89 -5.02 -4.09
N GLY A 3 13.79 -6.35 -4.05
CA GLY A 3 12.52 -7.00 -3.71
C GLY A 3 11.95 -6.55 -2.36
N PHE A 4 12.80 -6.08 -1.44
CA PHE A 4 12.41 -5.61 -0.12
C PHE A 4 11.80 -4.20 -0.11
N GLU A 5 12.28 -3.29 -0.96
CA GLU A 5 11.76 -1.91 -1.06
C GLU A 5 10.26 -1.86 -1.44
N VAL A 6 9.79 -2.89 -2.13
CA VAL A 6 8.37 -3.07 -2.52
C VAL A 6 7.44 -2.96 -1.30
N GLY A 7 7.86 -3.45 -0.13
CA GLY A 7 7.04 -3.34 1.09
C GLY A 7 6.74 -1.90 1.49
N GLY A 8 7.73 -1.01 1.38
CA GLY A 8 7.54 0.41 1.65
C GLY A 8 6.65 1.10 0.61
N VAL A 9 6.79 0.73 -0.67
CA VAL A 9 5.93 1.24 -1.75
C VAL A 9 4.47 0.83 -1.54
N VAL A 10 4.21 -0.43 -1.18
CA VAL A 10 2.84 -0.92 -0.93
C VAL A 10 2.23 -0.20 0.27
N LEU A 11 2.97 -0.04 1.37
CA LEU A 11 2.52 0.69 2.56
C LEU A 11 2.06 2.12 2.24
N ASP A 12 2.86 2.85 1.46
CA ASP A 12 2.55 4.24 1.11
C ASP A 12 1.46 4.33 0.03
N ALA A 13 1.41 3.38 -0.92
CA ALA A 13 0.45 3.40 -2.02
C ALA A 13 -0.98 3.05 -1.60
N LEU A 14 -1.17 2.11 -0.66
CA LEU A 14 -2.51 1.69 -0.22
C LEU A 14 -3.43 2.85 0.21
N PRO A 15 -3.06 3.71 1.19
CA PRO A 15 -3.93 4.81 1.61
C PRO A 15 -4.18 5.84 0.50
N LEU A 16 -3.20 6.06 -0.37
CA LEU A 16 -3.30 6.93 -1.54
C LEU A 16 -4.34 6.41 -2.54
N ILE A 17 -4.26 5.13 -2.91
CA ILE A 17 -5.19 4.50 -3.85
C ILE A 17 -6.59 4.40 -3.27
N ILE A 18 -6.75 4.06 -1.98
CA ILE A 18 -8.05 4.07 -1.29
C ILE A 18 -8.71 5.45 -1.42
N THR A 19 -7.95 6.50 -1.10
CA THR A 19 -8.47 7.88 -1.19
C THR A 19 -8.83 8.25 -2.63
N ALA A 20 -8.02 7.85 -3.61
CA ALA A 20 -8.27 8.13 -5.01
C ALA A 20 -9.56 7.45 -5.51
N VAL A 21 -9.77 6.18 -5.14
CA VAL A 21 -10.99 5.43 -5.48
C VAL A 21 -12.22 6.05 -4.81
N ASP A 22 -12.13 6.49 -3.55
CA ASP A 22 -13.27 7.12 -2.87
C ASP A 22 -13.61 8.50 -3.46
N LYS A 23 -12.61 9.30 -3.85
CA LYS A 23 -12.89 10.54 -4.60
C LYS A 23 -13.48 10.28 -5.97
N TYR A 24 -13.00 9.26 -6.69
CA TYR A 24 -13.59 8.86 -7.95
C TYR A 24 -15.07 8.47 -7.78
N LYS A 25 -15.41 7.75 -6.71
CA LYS A 25 -16.80 7.45 -6.34
C LYS A 25 -17.63 8.71 -6.09
N ALA A 26 -17.10 9.69 -5.34
CA ALA A 26 -17.80 10.94 -5.06
C ALA A 26 -18.08 11.75 -6.34
N THR A 27 -17.09 11.88 -7.22
CA THR A 27 -17.20 12.63 -8.48
C THR A 27 -18.11 11.91 -9.48
N ALA A 28 -17.94 10.61 -9.65
CA ALA A 28 -18.69 9.84 -10.63
C ALA A 28 -20.12 9.49 -10.14
N GLY A 29 -20.36 9.45 -8.82
CA GLY A 29 -21.69 9.32 -8.23
C GLY A 29 -22.67 10.45 -8.60
N ILE A 30 -22.14 11.61 -9.03
CA ILE A 30 -22.93 12.72 -9.58
C ILE A 30 -23.57 12.32 -10.93
N LEU A 31 -22.98 11.38 -11.66
CA LEU A 31 -23.47 10.91 -12.95
C LEU A 31 -24.48 9.75 -12.76
N LYS A 32 -25.71 9.92 -13.27
CA LYS A 32 -26.79 8.90 -13.18
C LYS A 32 -26.38 7.49 -13.62
N ASN A 33 -25.49 7.38 -14.61
CA ASN A 33 -25.04 6.10 -15.17
C ASN A 33 -24.08 5.33 -14.24
N PHE A 34 -23.63 5.96 -13.15
CA PHE A 34 -22.67 5.40 -12.23
C PHE A 34 -23.28 4.65 -11.05
N ARG A 35 -24.58 4.85 -10.78
CA ARG A 35 -25.30 4.16 -9.68
C ARG A 35 -25.19 2.64 -9.74
N HIS A 36 -25.15 2.06 -10.93
CA HIS A 36 -25.01 0.60 -11.09
C HIS A 36 -23.60 0.08 -10.76
N LYS A 37 -22.58 0.97 -10.75
CA LYS A 37 -21.18 0.65 -10.44
C LYS A 37 -20.80 0.96 -8.99
N GLU A 38 -21.62 1.74 -8.28
CA GLU A 38 -21.37 2.18 -6.90
C GLU A 38 -21.07 1.01 -5.95
N SER A 39 -21.85 -0.07 -6.02
CA SER A 39 -21.66 -1.25 -5.18
C SER A 39 -20.33 -1.97 -5.45
N HIS A 40 -19.83 -1.92 -6.69
CA HIS A 40 -18.56 -2.54 -7.06
C HIS A 40 -17.39 -1.72 -6.54
N ILE A 41 -17.52 -0.40 -6.55
CA ILE A 41 -16.49 0.51 -6.03
C ILE A 41 -16.44 0.46 -4.51
N GLN A 42 -17.59 0.38 -3.82
CA GLN A 42 -17.61 0.15 -2.39
C GLN A 42 -16.93 -1.18 -2.01
N LYS A 43 -17.18 -2.25 -2.78
CA LYS A 43 -16.48 -3.53 -2.59
C LYS A 43 -14.97 -3.41 -2.82
N LEU A 44 -14.55 -2.63 -3.81
CA LEU A 44 -13.13 -2.36 -4.06
C LEU A 44 -12.47 -1.60 -2.91
N ILE A 45 -13.12 -0.55 -2.39
CA ILE A 45 -12.63 0.20 -1.22
C ILE A 45 -12.49 -0.73 -0.02
N GLN A 46 -13.53 -1.52 0.29
CA GLN A 46 -13.47 -2.49 1.40
C GLN A 46 -12.34 -3.52 1.21
N ALA A 47 -12.13 -4.00 -0.02
CA ALA A 47 -11.05 -4.93 -0.32
C ALA A 47 -9.67 -4.29 -0.10
N LEU A 48 -9.50 -3.03 -0.51
CA LEU A 48 -8.26 -2.27 -0.30
C LEU A 48 -8.01 -1.96 1.18
N GLU A 49 -9.04 -1.60 1.95
CA GLU A 49 -8.94 -1.42 3.40
C GLU A 49 -8.53 -2.73 4.10
N ASN A 50 -9.13 -3.86 3.69
CA ASN A 50 -8.75 -5.16 4.21
C ASN A 50 -7.31 -5.52 3.84
N GLN A 51 -6.89 -5.25 2.60
CA GLN A 51 -5.52 -5.45 2.17
C GLN A 51 -4.53 -4.59 2.97
N LYS A 52 -4.88 -3.32 3.23
CA LYS A 52 -4.10 -2.43 4.09
C LYS A 52 -3.93 -3.02 5.48
N PHE A 53 -5.03 -3.40 6.13
CA PHE A 53 -5.00 -4.02 7.45
C PHE A 53 -4.15 -5.29 7.49
N CYS A 54 -4.30 -6.18 6.51
CA CYS A 54 -3.52 -7.41 6.41
C CYS A 54 -2.03 -7.13 6.24
N VAL A 55 -1.66 -6.23 5.32
CA VAL A 55 -0.25 -5.85 5.09
C VAL A 55 0.34 -5.25 6.36
N GLU A 56 -0.31 -4.25 6.96
CA GLU A 56 0.17 -3.61 8.18
C GLU A 56 0.35 -4.61 9.34
N SER A 57 -0.62 -5.50 9.53
CA SER A 57 -0.58 -6.51 10.59
C SER A 57 0.54 -7.53 10.39
N GLU A 58 0.68 -8.07 9.17
CA GLU A 58 1.75 -9.00 8.83
C GLU A 58 3.13 -8.35 8.99
N LEU A 59 3.27 -7.09 8.55
CA LEU A 59 4.52 -6.35 8.71
C LEU A 59 4.88 -6.14 10.17
N VAL A 60 3.92 -5.85 11.05
CA VAL A 60 4.14 -5.77 12.51
C VAL A 60 4.61 -7.12 13.06
N ILE A 61 3.99 -8.23 12.65
CA ILE A 61 4.36 -9.59 13.10
C ILE A 61 5.79 -9.91 12.68
N VAL A 62 6.10 -9.74 11.40
CA VAL A 62 7.43 -10.02 10.81
C VAL A 62 8.49 -9.12 11.44
N TRP A 63 8.18 -7.83 11.63
CA TRP A 63 9.08 -6.87 12.26
C TRP A 63 9.40 -7.28 13.69
N ASN A 64 8.38 -7.56 14.50
CA ASN A 64 8.59 -7.97 15.88
C ASN A 64 9.34 -9.31 15.97
N GLY A 65 9.05 -10.26 15.09
CA GLY A 65 9.79 -11.52 15.05
C GLY A 65 11.27 -11.33 14.68
N ALA A 66 11.59 -10.35 13.84
CA ALA A 66 12.96 -10.09 13.39
C ALA A 66 13.78 -9.22 14.36
N PHE A 67 13.14 -8.29 15.08
CA PHE A 67 13.83 -7.26 15.86
C PHE A 67 13.49 -7.24 17.35
N SER A 68 12.40 -7.87 17.77
CA SER A 68 11.94 -7.72 19.15
C SER A 68 12.80 -8.52 20.13
N LYS A 69 13.13 -7.86 21.24
CA LYS A 69 13.51 -8.48 22.52
C LYS A 69 12.26 -8.39 23.40
N GLU A 70 12.00 -9.38 24.24
CA GLU A 70 10.68 -9.69 24.85
C GLU A 70 9.91 -8.55 25.59
N ASP A 71 10.43 -7.33 25.69
CA ASP A 71 9.94 -6.26 26.58
C ASP A 71 9.43 -4.97 25.89
N PHE A 72 9.38 -4.86 24.56
CA PHE A 72 8.92 -3.62 23.89
C PHE A 72 7.54 -3.75 23.24
N ALA A 73 6.74 -2.68 23.34
CA ALA A 73 5.49 -2.56 22.61
C ALA A 73 5.73 -2.70 21.10
N PRO A 74 4.82 -3.32 20.34
CA PRO A 74 4.93 -3.43 18.88
C PRO A 74 5.17 -2.05 18.25
N ILE A 75 6.30 -1.87 17.57
CA ILE A 75 6.55 -0.66 16.78
C ILE A 75 6.28 -1.05 15.31
N PRO A 76 5.23 -0.50 14.67
CA PRO A 76 4.98 -0.78 13.27
C PRO A 76 6.12 -0.22 12.40
N PRO A 77 6.58 -0.95 11.39
CA PRO A 77 7.56 -0.43 10.46
C PRO A 77 6.98 0.69 9.60
N THR A 78 7.81 1.67 9.29
CA THR A 78 7.52 2.74 8.32
C THR A 78 8.05 2.36 6.94
N SER A 79 7.57 3.03 5.89
CA SER A 79 8.06 2.79 4.52
C SER A 79 9.57 3.04 4.36
N ASN A 80 10.14 3.93 5.16
CA ASN A 80 11.59 4.19 5.15
C ASN A 80 12.42 3.01 5.69
N ASP A 81 11.87 2.20 6.59
CA ASP A 81 12.56 1.04 7.12
C ASP A 81 12.84 0.00 6.02
N PHE A 82 12.00 -0.05 4.98
CA PHE A 82 12.15 -0.94 3.82
C PHE A 82 13.29 -0.56 2.86
N LYS A 83 13.91 0.62 3.05
CA LYS A 83 15.10 1.04 2.29
C LYS A 83 16.39 0.53 2.94
N SER A 84 16.34 0.03 4.17
CA SER A 84 17.52 -0.40 4.91
C SER A 84 17.92 -1.84 4.57
N LEU A 85 19.13 -2.01 4.03
CA LEU A 85 19.72 -3.33 3.78
C LEU A 85 19.82 -4.16 5.07
N MET A 86 20.13 -3.53 6.20
CA MET A 86 20.22 -4.21 7.49
C MET A 86 18.87 -4.76 7.93
N VAL A 87 17.80 -4.01 7.70
CA VAL A 87 16.44 -4.46 7.99
C VAL A 87 16.05 -5.62 7.08
N ALA A 88 16.34 -5.51 5.78
CA ALA A 88 16.09 -6.57 4.80
C ALA A 88 16.74 -7.90 5.20
N LEU A 89 18.02 -7.85 5.61
CA LEU A 89 18.78 -9.02 6.03
C LEU A 89 18.24 -9.63 7.32
N ALA A 90 17.83 -8.82 8.29
CA ALA A 90 17.25 -9.31 9.55
C ALA A 90 15.91 -10.01 9.32
N ILE A 91 15.03 -9.43 8.49
CA ILE A 91 13.76 -10.04 8.11
C ILE A 91 13.99 -11.32 7.29
N GLN A 92 14.94 -11.30 6.35
CA GLN A 92 15.30 -12.50 5.58
C GLN A 92 15.80 -13.62 6.48
N LYS A 93 16.64 -13.30 7.47
CA LYS A 93 17.14 -14.25 8.46
C LYS A 93 16.00 -14.81 9.31
N HIS A 94 15.07 -13.96 9.74
CA HIS A 94 13.93 -14.35 10.57
C HIS A 94 12.96 -15.29 9.81
N LEU A 95 12.58 -14.91 8.58
CA LEU A 95 11.63 -15.67 7.76
C LEU A 95 12.25 -16.92 7.11
N GLY A 96 13.57 -16.96 6.97
CA GLY A 96 14.28 -18.07 6.33
C GLY A 96 13.71 -18.35 4.93
N PRO A 97 13.35 -19.62 4.61
CA PRO A 97 12.74 -19.97 3.31
C PRO A 97 11.43 -19.23 3.00
N GLY A 98 10.71 -18.75 4.02
CA GLY A 98 9.47 -17.98 3.86
C GLY A 98 9.69 -16.58 3.26
N TYR A 99 10.91 -16.06 3.28
CA TYR A 99 11.22 -14.71 2.81
C TYR A 99 10.79 -14.47 1.36
N GLN A 100 11.04 -15.44 0.46
CA GLN A 100 10.67 -15.30 -0.95
C GLN A 100 9.15 -15.24 -1.14
N HIS A 101 8.39 -16.00 -0.34
CA HIS A 101 6.92 -15.96 -0.39
C HIS A 101 6.37 -14.64 0.11
N PHE A 102 6.98 -14.09 1.17
CA PHE A 102 6.65 -12.78 1.71
C PHE A 102 6.89 -11.66 0.69
N ILE A 103 8.06 -11.62 0.06
CA ILE A 103 8.37 -10.63 -0.99
C ILE A 103 7.43 -10.79 -2.20
N ALA A 104 7.16 -12.04 -2.62
CA ALA A 104 6.23 -12.30 -3.72
C ALA A 104 4.80 -11.83 -3.40
N ALA A 105 4.34 -11.97 -2.16
CA ALA A 105 3.03 -11.48 -1.73
C ALA A 105 2.96 -9.95 -1.79
N LEU A 106 4.01 -9.26 -1.31
CA LEU A 106 4.10 -7.80 -1.42
C LEU A 106 4.16 -7.34 -2.88
N SER A 107 4.90 -8.05 -3.74
CA SER A 107 4.99 -7.74 -5.18
C SER A 107 3.62 -7.87 -5.87
N ARG A 108 2.84 -8.90 -5.55
CA ARG A 108 1.46 -9.02 -6.08
C ARG A 108 0.55 -7.90 -5.59
N CYS A 109 0.76 -7.41 -4.37
CA CYS A 109 0.04 -6.24 -3.87
C CYS A 109 0.40 -5.00 -4.68
N GLU A 110 1.69 -4.79 -4.95
CA GLU A 110 2.18 -3.70 -5.79
C GLU A 110 1.56 -3.77 -7.19
N GLU A 111 1.60 -4.93 -7.84
CA GLU A 111 1.02 -5.15 -9.17
C GLU A 111 -0.48 -4.79 -9.22
N ALA A 112 -1.25 -5.24 -8.22
CA ALA A 112 -2.68 -4.93 -8.14
C ALA A 112 -2.94 -3.43 -7.95
N LEU A 113 -2.12 -2.75 -7.14
CA LEU A 113 -2.24 -1.31 -6.91
C LEU A 113 -1.84 -0.51 -8.17
N VAL A 114 -0.81 -0.95 -8.92
CA VAL A 114 -0.46 -0.39 -10.22
C VAL A 114 -1.65 -0.54 -11.19
N GLU A 115 -2.24 -1.73 -11.28
CA GLU A 115 -3.37 -1.98 -12.17
C GLU A 115 -4.55 -1.05 -11.82
N ILE A 116 -4.90 -0.90 -10.54
CA ILE A 116 -5.95 0.03 -10.13
C ILE A 116 -5.59 1.47 -10.49
N ALA A 117 -4.36 1.90 -10.21
CA ALA A 117 -3.89 3.25 -10.50
C ALA A 117 -3.99 3.60 -11.99
N THR A 118 -3.66 2.66 -12.89
CA THR A 118 -3.76 2.89 -14.34
C THR A 118 -5.18 3.15 -14.85
N HIS A 119 -6.20 2.76 -14.07
CA HIS A 119 -7.61 2.95 -14.39
C HIS A 119 -8.23 4.15 -13.66
N LEU A 120 -7.47 4.87 -12.82
CA LEU A 120 -7.90 6.08 -12.13
C LEU A 120 -7.38 7.30 -12.87
N HIS A 121 -8.29 8.05 -13.51
CA HIS A 121 -7.96 9.31 -14.15
C HIS A 121 -7.86 10.45 -13.13
N GLY A 122 -6.93 11.39 -13.35
CA GLY A 122 -6.74 12.56 -12.48
C GLY A 122 -5.68 12.37 -11.40
N LEU A 123 -4.91 11.28 -11.47
CA LEU A 123 -3.67 11.17 -10.70
C LEU A 123 -2.58 11.89 -11.47
N ALA A 124 -1.75 12.71 -10.81
CA ALA A 124 -0.74 13.55 -11.46
C ALA A 124 0.38 12.80 -12.23
N SER A 125 0.23 11.47 -12.41
CA SER A 125 1.24 10.57 -12.96
C SER A 125 0.61 9.34 -13.67
N ASP A 126 -0.50 9.55 -14.41
CA ASP A 126 -1.18 8.51 -15.18
C ASP A 126 -0.18 7.62 -15.95
N GLY A 127 -0.13 6.32 -15.61
CA GLY A 127 0.68 5.32 -16.30
C GLY A 127 2.15 5.16 -15.85
N GLN A 128 2.58 5.80 -14.75
CA GLN A 128 3.91 5.57 -14.17
C GLN A 128 3.84 4.70 -12.90
N GLY A 129 4.95 4.10 -12.48
CA GLY A 129 5.00 3.20 -11.31
C GLY A 129 4.61 3.88 -9.99
N LEU A 130 4.16 3.10 -9.00
CA LEU A 130 3.61 3.61 -7.74
C LEU A 130 4.52 4.58 -7.00
N SER A 131 5.84 4.37 -7.04
CA SER A 131 6.80 5.28 -6.39
C SER A 131 6.71 6.72 -6.93
N VAL A 132 6.45 6.90 -8.23
CA VAL A 132 6.28 8.24 -8.81
C VAL A 132 4.92 8.82 -8.42
N LEU A 133 3.89 7.97 -8.38
CA LEU A 133 2.55 8.35 -7.95
C LEU A 133 2.53 8.85 -6.50
N ILE A 134 3.23 8.16 -5.60
CA ILE A 134 3.42 8.56 -4.20
C ILE A 134 4.14 9.92 -4.11
N GLN A 135 5.23 10.11 -4.87
CA GLN A 135 5.98 11.37 -4.86
C GLN A 135 5.17 12.54 -5.41
N ALA A 136 4.34 12.29 -6.43
CA ALA A 136 3.49 13.31 -7.03
C ALA A 136 2.27 13.67 -6.16
N ASN A 137 1.90 12.81 -5.21
CA ASN A 137 0.74 12.99 -4.33
C ASN A 137 1.14 12.76 -2.86
N PRO A 138 1.93 13.66 -2.25
CA PRO A 138 2.36 13.49 -0.87
C PRO A 138 1.17 13.53 0.10
N PRO A 139 1.17 12.72 1.17
CA PRO A 139 0.12 12.76 2.19
C PRO A 139 0.09 14.10 2.91
N GLN A 140 -1.11 14.60 3.18
CA GLN A 140 -1.31 15.77 4.03
C GLN A 140 -1.12 15.42 5.52
N PRO A 141 -0.96 16.43 6.41
CA PRO A 141 -0.73 16.20 7.86
C PRO A 141 -1.82 15.39 8.58
N ASN A 142 -2.99 15.22 7.97
CA ASN A 142 -4.11 14.42 8.46
C ASN A 142 -4.23 13.06 7.77
N GLU A 143 -3.17 12.59 7.09
CA GLU A 143 -3.15 11.35 6.28
C GLU A 143 -4.13 11.35 5.10
N SER A 144 -4.68 12.51 4.73
CA SER A 144 -5.52 12.65 3.54
C SER A 144 -4.71 13.02 2.30
N TYR A 145 -5.24 12.72 1.12
CA TYR A 145 -4.61 13.05 -0.16
C TYR A 145 -5.47 14.06 -0.93
N GLU A 146 -4.85 15.10 -1.48
CA GLU A 146 -5.49 16.00 -2.43
C GLU A 146 -5.20 15.55 -3.87
N PHE A 147 -6.23 15.55 -4.71
CA PHE A 147 -6.15 15.18 -6.12
C PHE A 147 -6.79 16.34 -6.88
N THR A 148 -6.09 16.89 -7.86
CA THR A 148 -6.54 18.02 -8.69
C THR A 148 -7.38 17.54 -9.87
#